data_AF-A0A965N201-F1
#
_entry.id   AF-A0A965N201-F1
#
_cell.length_a   1.000
_cell.length_b   1.000
_cell.length_c   1.000
_cell.angle_alpha   90.00
_cell.angle_beta   90.00
_cell.angle_gamma   90.00
#
_symmetry.space_group_name_H-M   'P 1'
#
loop_
_entity.id
_entity.type
_entity.pdbx_description
1 polymer ?
#
loop_
_entity_poly.entity_id
_entity_poly.type
_entity_poly.pdbx_seq_one_letter_code
_entity_poly.pdbx_strand_id
1 'polypeptide(L)'
;MSTKTTFKRVALVAVAALGLGLISVAPSSATLVSVQVTPSATTSAIKAGETATISLTVAGIIGAAGDTVTIHGVRTKGTSGTVNFNATTDSTTTRIADSAYATLGSNAYSAGSISIDSVTATAGSAVRAVLQANFVAPSTAGTYEVTIYSSNHGTIETSSKAPFTWTITVTADSKAPDASSTAYIASGAYTKTTDGDSTVTASKDIASTIAATIKVTQKNATSSATEAMQAYVTGPGFVVGANNDSTTSTLARSTTRVISIAAPTVGQSTYVGVYSDGTAGASTITVVGTVTGIVLASKTVTFSDTKPASVAAVVKKAYIAAGKATPKVFAVTVKDSAGNAITGTSVAVTGSRTDTTTAGKAIATAALSCSWNSTDLVYYCTATGASSSVFGVAEYKITATGTDADETAVSTTASTTYSDIVATSVTITAPATANVGDKITYTLTAKEKNGYPVADTTYEGAYADGATSGQWGGILWNTTTVPAYTSSVTPFNAGETITTVSGVATKSLYVPSVAGTIGGTWTLAGSSTSAVGAISKTIGGTTVTTSTVVTNPGVDAATDAANEATDAANAATDAALAAADAADAATMAAQDASDAVAALSASVSKLIASLKAQITSLTNLVIKIQK
;
A
#
# COMPACT_ATOMS: atom_id res chain seq x y z
N MET A 1 30.46 -119.28 0.32
CA MET A 1 31.84 -118.77 0.51
C MET A 1 32.32 -118.28 -0.86
N SER A 2 31.81 -117.17 -1.37
CA SER A 2 32.07 -115.73 -1.10
C SER A 2 33.32 -115.19 -1.80
N THR A 3 33.03 -114.45 -2.87
CA THR A 3 33.88 -113.62 -3.72
C THR A 3 33.91 -112.17 -3.21
N LYS A 4 35.08 -111.53 -3.24
CA LYS A 4 35.23 -110.08 -3.02
C LYS A 4 36.41 -109.48 -3.82
N THR A 5 36.16 -108.24 -4.26
CA THR A 5 37.08 -107.07 -4.42
C THR A 5 38.07 -106.98 -5.58
N THR A 6 37.74 -106.15 -6.60
CA THR A 6 38.75 -105.33 -7.33
C THR A 6 38.26 -104.04 -8.04
N PHE A 7 36.97 -103.82 -8.32
CA PHE A 7 36.53 -102.67 -9.16
C PHE A 7 36.50 -101.27 -8.51
N LYS A 8 36.92 -101.11 -7.24
CA LYS A 8 36.79 -99.86 -6.47
C LYS A 8 37.90 -98.80 -6.73
N ARG A 9 38.90 -99.07 -7.58
CA ARG A 9 40.08 -98.16 -7.74
C ARG A 9 40.16 -97.40 -9.07
N VAL A 10 39.49 -97.85 -10.13
CA VAL A 10 39.61 -97.20 -11.46
C VAL A 10 38.69 -95.98 -11.61
N ALA A 11 37.54 -95.97 -10.93
CA ALA A 11 36.61 -94.83 -11.01
C ALA A 11 37.06 -93.60 -10.19
N LEU A 12 37.93 -93.78 -9.18
CA LEU A 12 38.39 -92.68 -8.33
C LEU A 12 39.42 -91.76 -9.03
N VAL A 13 40.06 -92.23 -10.11
CA VAL A 13 41.10 -91.47 -10.84
C VAL A 13 40.50 -90.61 -11.97
N ALA A 14 39.32 -90.94 -12.49
CA ALA A 14 38.62 -90.10 -13.46
C ALA A 14 38.00 -88.83 -12.81
N VAL A 15 37.97 -88.76 -11.48
CA VAL A 15 37.56 -87.59 -10.67
C VAL A 15 38.61 -86.45 -10.70
N ALA A 16 39.79 -86.62 -11.30
CA ALA A 16 40.88 -85.66 -11.15
C ALA A 16 41.17 -84.71 -12.34
N ALA A 17 40.61 -84.90 -13.55
CA ALA A 17 41.08 -84.16 -14.74
C ALA A 17 40.07 -83.24 -15.43
N LEU A 18 38.75 -83.40 -15.23
CA LEU A 18 37.74 -82.53 -15.87
C LEU A 18 37.22 -81.39 -14.96
N GLY A 19 37.70 -81.31 -13.72
CA GLY A 19 37.27 -80.31 -12.72
C GLY A 19 38.16 -79.06 -12.61
N LEU A 20 39.12 -78.84 -13.50
CA LEU A 20 40.13 -77.76 -13.36
C LEU A 20 40.07 -76.67 -14.44
N GLY A 21 38.94 -76.51 -15.15
CA GLY A 21 38.87 -75.70 -16.38
C GLY A 21 38.00 -74.44 -16.39
N LEU A 22 37.43 -73.98 -15.27
CA LEU A 22 36.70 -72.70 -15.20
C LEU A 22 36.93 -72.02 -13.85
N ILE A 23 38.09 -71.37 -13.73
CA ILE A 23 38.35 -70.36 -12.71
C ILE A 23 37.42 -69.17 -13.03
N SER A 24 36.24 -69.11 -12.39
CA SER A 24 35.59 -67.83 -12.17
C SER A 24 36.26 -67.19 -10.96
N VAL A 25 36.86 -66.02 -11.17
CA VAL A 25 37.41 -65.19 -10.10
C VAL A 25 36.25 -64.89 -9.16
N ALA A 26 36.34 -65.39 -7.93
CA ALA A 26 35.42 -64.99 -6.87
C ALA A 26 35.45 -63.45 -6.76
N PRO A 27 34.30 -62.76 -6.75
CA PRO A 27 34.29 -61.33 -6.45
C PRO A 27 34.93 -61.15 -5.08
N SER A 28 36.04 -60.43 -5.02
CA SER A 28 36.63 -60.00 -3.77
C SER A 28 35.62 -59.12 -3.05
N SER A 29 34.97 -59.65 -2.01
CA SER A 29 34.25 -58.83 -1.04
C SER A 29 35.28 -58.02 -0.26
N ALA A 30 35.49 -56.77 -0.68
CA ALA A 30 36.27 -55.81 0.08
C ALA A 30 35.62 -55.63 1.46
N THR A 31 36.29 -56.13 2.49
CA THR A 31 35.88 -55.90 3.88
C THR A 31 36.16 -54.45 4.24
N LEU A 32 35.12 -53.70 4.59
CA LEU A 32 35.30 -52.41 5.26
C LEU A 32 35.88 -52.63 6.66
N VAL A 33 36.99 -51.96 6.94
CA VAL A 33 37.57 -51.88 8.29
C VAL A 33 36.91 -50.70 9.02
N SER A 34 35.72 -50.90 9.58
CA SER A 34 35.01 -50.00 10.52
C SER A 34 34.58 -48.59 10.03
N VAL A 35 33.27 -48.38 9.88
CA VAL A 35 32.62 -47.06 9.70
C VAL A 35 31.61 -46.83 10.83
N GLN A 36 31.59 -45.62 11.38
CA GLN A 36 30.70 -45.16 12.45
C GLN A 36 29.86 -43.98 11.95
N VAL A 37 28.57 -43.97 12.30
CA VAL A 37 27.64 -42.86 12.05
C VAL A 37 27.21 -42.32 13.40
N THR A 38 27.60 -41.08 13.71
CA THR A 38 27.32 -40.44 15.00
C THR A 38 26.33 -39.29 14.80
N PRO A 39 25.10 -39.36 15.33
CA PRO A 39 24.16 -38.24 15.24
C PRO A 39 24.49 -37.15 16.27
N SER A 40 24.16 -35.91 15.91
CA SER A 40 24.17 -34.76 16.83
C SER A 40 23.06 -34.84 17.89
N ALA A 41 21.95 -35.51 17.59
CA ALA A 41 20.86 -35.78 18.52
C ALA A 41 20.11 -37.05 18.12
N THR A 42 19.55 -37.76 19.11
CA THR A 42 18.66 -38.91 18.88
C THR A 42 17.19 -38.54 19.01
N THR A 43 16.87 -37.33 19.47
CA THR A 43 15.50 -36.84 19.61
C THR A 43 15.34 -35.42 19.05
N SER A 44 14.16 -35.09 18.55
CA SER A 44 13.78 -33.73 18.14
C SER A 44 12.31 -33.46 18.44
N ALA A 45 11.97 -32.21 18.70
CA ALA A 45 10.58 -31.77 18.91
C ALA A 45 10.26 -30.65 17.93
N ILE A 46 9.16 -30.81 17.19
CA ILE A 46 8.68 -29.84 16.20
C ILE A 46 7.14 -29.79 16.22
N LYS A 47 6.54 -28.77 15.63
CA LYS A 47 5.10 -28.74 15.35
C LYS A 47 4.78 -29.41 14.01
N ALA A 48 3.52 -29.81 13.84
CA ALA A 48 3.04 -30.30 12.55
C ALA A 48 3.28 -29.26 11.45
N GLY A 49 3.84 -29.68 10.32
CA GLY A 49 4.20 -28.84 9.17
C GLY A 49 5.64 -28.32 9.17
N GLU A 50 6.35 -28.36 10.31
CA GLU A 50 7.75 -27.92 10.41
C GLU A 50 8.74 -29.00 9.94
N THR A 51 10.01 -28.62 9.78
CA THR A 51 11.09 -29.56 9.44
C THR A 51 11.98 -29.77 10.65
N ALA A 52 12.21 -31.03 11.01
CA ALA A 52 13.25 -31.39 11.97
C ALA A 52 14.55 -31.66 11.21
N THR A 53 15.70 -31.26 11.76
CA THR A 53 17.01 -31.48 11.13
C THR A 53 18.02 -31.92 12.19
N ILE A 54 18.80 -32.95 11.87
CA ILE A 54 19.98 -33.35 12.64
C ILE A 54 21.21 -33.44 11.74
N SER A 55 22.37 -33.13 12.30
CA SER A 55 23.66 -33.45 11.65
C SER A 55 24.11 -34.86 12.01
N LEU A 56 24.70 -35.59 11.05
CA LEU A 56 25.30 -36.90 11.19
C LEU A 56 26.79 -36.80 10.83
N THR A 57 27.66 -37.22 11.73
CA THR A 57 29.09 -37.35 11.42
C THR A 57 29.38 -38.80 11.05
N VAL A 58 29.78 -39.03 9.80
CA VAL A 58 30.23 -40.35 9.33
C VAL A 58 31.76 -40.36 9.39
N ALA A 59 32.34 -41.32 10.11
CA ALA A 59 33.79 -41.45 10.25
C ALA A 59 34.21 -42.93 10.27
N GLY A 60 35.29 -43.27 9.57
CA GLY A 60 35.77 -44.66 9.50
C GLY A 60 37.00 -44.84 8.63
N ILE A 61 37.37 -46.10 8.37
CA ILE A 61 38.43 -46.47 7.44
C ILE A 61 37.81 -47.24 6.27
N ILE A 62 38.15 -46.82 5.04
CA ILE A 62 37.69 -47.47 3.81
C ILE A 62 38.80 -48.39 3.27
N GLY A 63 38.41 -49.58 2.77
CA GLY A 63 39.32 -50.71 2.50
C GLY A 63 40.16 -50.53 1.25
N ALA A 64 39.61 -49.94 0.18
CA ALA A 64 40.29 -49.64 -1.07
C ALA A 64 39.73 -48.36 -1.76
N ALA A 65 40.48 -47.80 -2.71
CA ALA A 65 39.99 -46.71 -3.55
C ALA A 65 38.78 -47.17 -4.39
N GLY A 66 37.72 -46.35 -4.43
CA GLY A 66 36.47 -46.62 -5.13
C GLY A 66 35.40 -47.37 -4.31
N ASP A 67 35.70 -47.71 -3.06
CA ASP A 67 34.71 -48.26 -2.13
C ASP A 67 33.69 -47.19 -1.73
N THR A 68 32.40 -47.58 -1.66
CA THR A 68 31.28 -46.69 -1.30
C THR A 68 30.55 -47.12 -0.03
N VAL A 69 30.17 -46.14 0.78
CA VAL A 69 29.29 -46.29 1.94
C VAL A 69 27.99 -45.53 1.67
N THR A 70 26.85 -46.19 1.73
CA THR A 70 25.54 -45.54 1.61
C THR A 70 24.89 -45.42 2.98
N ILE A 71 24.48 -44.21 3.34
CA ILE A 71 23.67 -43.93 4.53
C ILE A 71 22.21 -43.91 4.10
N HIS A 72 21.40 -44.70 4.80
CA HIS A 72 19.95 -44.79 4.59
C HIS A 72 19.22 -44.20 5.78
N GLY A 73 18.14 -43.47 5.51
CA GLY A 73 17.17 -43.04 6.52
C GLY A 73 15.80 -43.51 6.11
N VAL A 74 15.20 -44.37 6.93
CA VAL A 74 13.89 -44.96 6.67
C VAL A 74 12.93 -44.54 7.77
N ARG A 75 11.81 -43.89 7.40
CA ARG A 75 10.71 -43.64 8.34
C ARG A 75 10.04 -44.97 8.67
N THR A 76 10.27 -45.45 9.89
CA THR A 76 9.75 -46.73 10.41
C THR A 76 8.46 -46.55 11.20
N LYS A 77 8.12 -45.32 11.60
CA LYS A 77 6.88 -45.01 12.33
C LYS A 77 6.33 -43.62 11.98
N GLY A 78 5.00 -43.52 11.97
CA GLY A 78 4.26 -42.28 11.72
C GLY A 78 3.63 -42.21 10.33
N THR A 79 2.60 -41.38 10.18
CA THR A 79 1.65 -41.41 9.05
C THR A 79 2.04 -40.51 7.88
N SER A 80 2.90 -39.51 8.09
CA SER A 80 3.29 -38.49 7.10
C SER A 80 4.74 -38.00 7.29
N GLY A 81 5.20 -37.10 6.42
CA GLY A 81 6.55 -36.54 6.44
C GLY A 81 7.59 -37.35 5.67
N THR A 82 8.56 -36.65 5.07
CA THR A 82 9.55 -37.24 4.16
C THR A 82 10.95 -37.15 4.75
N VAL A 83 11.75 -38.20 4.59
CA VAL A 83 13.17 -38.21 4.98
C VAL A 83 14.03 -37.82 3.78
N ASN A 84 14.87 -36.81 3.93
CA ASN A 84 15.86 -36.43 2.92
C ASN A 84 17.24 -36.20 3.56
N PHE A 85 18.26 -36.22 2.72
CA PHE A 85 19.65 -35.99 3.11
C PHE A 85 20.29 -34.90 2.27
N ASN A 86 21.11 -34.08 2.92
CA ASN A 86 22.01 -33.12 2.28
C ASN A 86 23.42 -33.35 2.84
N ALA A 87 24.47 -33.11 2.06
CA ALA A 87 25.84 -33.38 2.52
C ALA A 87 26.82 -32.30 2.10
N THR A 88 27.83 -32.11 2.95
CA THR A 88 29.02 -31.31 2.67
C THR A 88 30.24 -32.05 3.20
N THR A 89 31.35 -32.08 2.45
CA THR A 89 32.62 -32.67 2.92
C THR A 89 33.75 -31.65 2.78
N ASP A 90 34.67 -31.59 3.75
CA ASP A 90 35.92 -30.83 3.67
C ASP A 90 37.14 -31.73 3.34
N SER A 91 36.90 -33.03 3.20
CA SER A 91 37.97 -34.02 3.08
C SER A 91 38.43 -34.16 1.64
N THR A 92 39.74 -34.02 1.43
CA THR A 92 40.40 -34.07 0.11
C THR A 92 40.42 -35.47 -0.52
N THR A 93 40.01 -36.50 0.22
CA THR A 93 40.02 -37.91 -0.21
C THR A 93 38.62 -38.50 -0.39
N THR A 94 37.57 -37.70 -0.16
CA THR A 94 36.16 -38.14 -0.14
C THR A 94 35.31 -37.36 -1.13
N ARG A 95 34.38 -38.05 -1.80
CA ARG A 95 33.39 -37.46 -2.69
C ARG A 95 32.00 -37.89 -2.27
N ILE A 96 31.03 -36.98 -2.41
CA ILE A 96 29.60 -37.30 -2.29
C ILE A 96 29.14 -37.77 -3.67
N ALA A 97 28.69 -39.02 -3.78
CA ALA A 97 28.09 -39.55 -4.99
C ALA A 97 26.56 -39.34 -4.91
N ASP A 98 25.95 -38.91 -6.03
CA ASP A 98 24.56 -38.45 -6.06
C ASP A 98 23.55 -39.50 -5.55
N SER A 99 22.44 -38.99 -5.04
CA SER A 99 21.42 -39.68 -4.26
C SER A 99 20.60 -40.62 -5.14
N ALA A 100 20.77 -41.92 -5.01
CA ALA A 100 19.78 -42.88 -5.50
C ALA A 100 18.67 -43.02 -4.44
N TYR A 101 17.40 -42.90 -4.86
CA TYR A 101 16.27 -43.25 -3.98
C TYR A 101 16.39 -44.73 -3.60
N ALA A 102 16.50 -45.02 -2.30
CA ALA A 102 16.48 -46.39 -1.83
C ALA A 102 15.15 -47.05 -2.19
N THR A 103 15.20 -48.25 -2.78
CA THR A 103 14.00 -49.06 -3.03
C THR A 103 13.35 -49.41 -1.68
N LEU A 104 12.10 -49.01 -1.49
CA LEU A 104 11.35 -49.21 -0.24
C LEU A 104 11.21 -50.71 0.07
N GLY A 105 11.75 -51.16 1.21
CA GLY A 105 11.48 -52.49 1.76
C GLY A 105 10.08 -52.57 2.39
N SER A 106 9.60 -53.79 2.65
CA SER A 106 8.35 -54.04 3.38
C SER A 106 8.35 -53.27 4.72
N ASN A 107 7.29 -52.51 5.01
CA ASN A 107 7.08 -51.67 6.21
C ASN A 107 7.80 -50.30 6.24
N ALA A 108 8.42 -49.85 5.15
CA ALA A 108 8.96 -48.49 5.03
C ALA A 108 7.89 -47.52 4.52
N TYR A 109 7.71 -46.37 5.18
CA TYR A 109 6.72 -45.38 4.75
C TYR A 109 7.31 -44.23 3.91
N SER A 110 8.62 -43.97 4.03
CA SER A 110 9.42 -43.03 3.23
C SER A 110 10.89 -43.38 3.44
N ALA A 111 11.72 -43.26 2.40
CA ALA A 111 13.16 -43.53 2.49
C ALA A 111 13.95 -42.51 1.68
N GLY A 112 15.09 -42.08 2.24
CA GLY A 112 16.12 -41.32 1.56
C GLY A 112 17.47 -42.01 1.76
N SER A 113 18.40 -41.81 0.83
CA SER A 113 19.76 -42.31 0.99
C SER A 113 20.77 -41.35 0.38
N ILE A 114 22.01 -41.40 0.86
CA ILE A 114 23.13 -40.64 0.33
C ILE A 114 24.40 -41.47 0.39
N SER A 115 25.19 -41.46 -0.69
CA SER A 115 26.41 -42.27 -0.78
C SER A 115 27.67 -41.43 -0.66
N ILE A 116 28.65 -41.96 0.07
CA ILE A 116 29.97 -41.39 0.26
C ILE A 116 30.97 -42.36 -0.40
N ASP A 117 31.83 -41.81 -1.26
CA ASP A 117 32.82 -42.53 -2.07
C ASP A 117 34.24 -42.03 -1.72
N SER A 118 35.25 -42.89 -1.84
CA SER A 118 36.66 -42.54 -1.69
C SER A 118 37.39 -42.59 -3.04
N VAL A 119 37.80 -41.44 -3.55
CA VAL A 119 38.29 -41.32 -4.95
C VAL A 119 39.81 -41.57 -5.05
N THR A 120 40.55 -41.37 -3.97
CA THR A 120 42.03 -41.41 -3.94
C THR A 120 42.59 -42.08 -2.68
N ALA A 121 41.76 -42.78 -1.91
CA ALA A 121 42.17 -43.40 -0.66
C ALA A 121 43.15 -44.56 -0.90
N THR A 122 44.33 -44.50 -0.27
CA THR A 122 45.20 -45.68 -0.14
C THR A 122 44.55 -46.64 0.88
N ALA A 123 44.66 -47.95 0.68
CA ALA A 123 44.08 -48.94 1.60
C ALA A 123 44.42 -48.59 3.07
N GLY A 124 43.39 -48.44 3.92
CA GLY A 124 43.57 -48.03 5.31
C GLY A 124 43.41 -46.52 5.61
N SER A 125 43.00 -45.69 4.64
CA SER A 125 42.81 -44.24 4.85
C SER A 125 41.55 -43.92 5.67
N ALA A 126 41.66 -42.96 6.60
CA ALA A 126 40.53 -42.45 7.35
C ALA A 126 39.66 -41.53 6.48
N VAL A 127 38.35 -41.68 6.61
CA VAL A 127 37.31 -40.93 5.88
C VAL A 127 36.38 -40.25 6.88
N ARG A 128 36.04 -38.98 6.63
CA ARG A 128 35.06 -38.22 7.41
C ARG A 128 34.14 -37.41 6.49
N ALA A 129 32.84 -37.40 6.81
CA ALA A 129 31.84 -36.56 6.16
C ALA A 129 30.77 -36.10 7.17
N VAL A 130 30.19 -34.93 6.95
CA VAL A 130 29.06 -34.43 7.73
C VAL A 130 27.83 -34.37 6.83
N LEU A 131 26.77 -35.07 7.22
CA LEU A 131 25.50 -35.13 6.54
C LEU A 131 24.45 -34.40 7.36
N GLN A 132 23.45 -33.81 6.72
CA GLN A 132 22.23 -33.34 7.37
C GLN A 132 21.11 -34.30 6.98
N ALA A 133 20.44 -34.88 7.98
CA ALA A 133 19.20 -35.61 7.79
C ALA A 133 18.05 -34.67 8.15
N ASN A 134 17.10 -34.47 7.24
CA ASN A 134 15.89 -33.71 7.53
C ASN A 134 14.65 -34.59 7.44
N PHE A 135 13.71 -34.30 8.33
CA PHE A 135 12.38 -34.87 8.35
C PHE A 135 11.39 -33.75 8.09
N VAL A 136 10.83 -33.73 6.88
CA VAL A 136 10.13 -32.58 6.31
C VAL A 136 8.62 -32.80 6.33
N ALA A 137 7.87 -31.77 6.76
CA ALA A 137 6.42 -31.64 6.64
C ALA A 137 5.59 -32.83 7.18
N PRO A 138 5.77 -33.28 8.44
CA PRO A 138 4.81 -34.17 9.08
C PRO A 138 3.50 -33.42 9.34
N SER A 139 2.38 -33.95 8.86
CA SER A 139 1.06 -33.30 8.95
C SER A 139 0.22 -33.71 10.17
N THR A 140 0.69 -34.64 11.00
CA THR A 140 -0.09 -35.19 12.12
C THR A 140 0.74 -35.16 13.40
N ALA A 141 0.09 -34.86 14.53
CA ALA A 141 0.73 -34.95 15.83
C ALA A 141 0.98 -36.42 16.21
N GLY A 142 2.14 -36.70 16.79
CA GLY A 142 2.51 -38.05 17.17
C GLY A 142 4.03 -38.22 17.30
N THR A 143 4.43 -39.43 17.64
CA THR A 143 5.85 -39.82 17.66
C THR A 143 6.21 -40.49 16.35
N TYR A 144 7.20 -39.93 15.67
CA TYR A 144 7.78 -40.43 14.44
C TYR A 144 9.15 -41.02 14.74
N GLU A 145 9.52 -42.07 14.01
CA GLU A 145 10.82 -42.70 14.14
C GLU A 145 11.43 -42.85 12.75
N VAL A 146 12.66 -42.35 12.61
CA VAL A 146 13.49 -42.53 11.43
C VAL A 146 14.68 -43.40 11.84
N THR A 147 14.74 -44.61 11.29
CA THR A 147 15.87 -45.50 11.51
C THR A 147 16.96 -45.18 10.49
N ILE A 148 18.14 -44.83 10.98
CA ILE A 148 19.29 -44.46 10.15
C ILE A 148 20.35 -45.55 10.29
N TYR A 149 20.86 -46.05 9.17
CA TYR A 149 21.87 -47.11 9.12
C TYR A 149 22.79 -46.95 7.90
N SER A 150 23.90 -47.69 7.88
CA SER A 150 24.85 -47.71 6.77
C SER A 150 24.92 -49.09 6.09
N SER A 151 25.18 -49.11 4.78
CA SER A 151 25.45 -50.34 4.00
C SER A 151 26.56 -50.14 2.96
N ASN A 152 27.13 -51.25 2.49
CA ASN A 152 28.09 -51.27 1.39
C ASN A 152 27.32 -51.41 0.08
N HIS A 153 27.64 -50.62 -0.93
CA HIS A 153 27.09 -50.76 -2.28
C HIS A 153 25.56 -50.82 -2.37
N GLY A 154 24.89 -49.68 -2.21
CA GLY A 154 23.57 -49.34 -2.82
C GLY A 154 22.36 -50.25 -2.53
N THR A 155 22.53 -51.39 -1.87
CA THR A 155 21.54 -52.43 -1.66
C THR A 155 21.44 -52.69 -0.17
N ILE A 156 20.21 -52.90 0.31
CA ILE A 156 19.92 -53.15 1.72
C ILE A 156 20.37 -54.58 2.05
N GLU A 157 21.60 -54.78 2.53
CA GLU A 157 22.06 -56.08 3.01
C GLU A 157 21.65 -56.34 4.47
N THR A 158 21.48 -57.61 4.81
CA THR A 158 21.07 -58.13 6.14
C THR A 158 22.12 -57.97 7.24
N SER A 159 23.23 -57.27 6.96
CA SER A 159 24.28 -56.92 7.92
C SER A 159 24.34 -55.40 8.11
N SER A 160 23.24 -54.80 8.57
CA SER A 160 23.19 -53.37 8.91
C SER A 160 24.24 -53.03 9.97
N LYS A 161 25.15 -52.09 9.68
CA LYS A 161 26.11 -51.57 10.65
C LYS A 161 25.66 -50.19 11.15
N ALA A 162 25.73 -50.03 12.48
CA ALA A 162 25.40 -48.82 13.24
C ALA A 162 23.96 -48.27 13.08
N PRO A 163 22.90 -49.08 13.25
CA PRO A 163 21.55 -48.53 13.25
C PRO A 163 21.30 -47.69 14.51
N PHE A 164 20.79 -46.46 14.34
CA PHE A 164 20.16 -45.72 15.44
C PHE A 164 18.80 -45.20 15.01
N THR A 165 17.93 -44.97 15.99
CA THR A 165 16.59 -44.42 15.76
C THR A 165 16.57 -42.96 16.17
N TRP A 166 16.24 -42.08 15.23
CA TRP A 166 15.93 -40.69 15.49
C TRP A 166 14.43 -40.57 15.78
N THR A 167 14.10 -40.18 17.01
CA THR A 167 12.71 -40.01 17.45
C THR A 167 12.29 -38.54 17.33
N ILE A 168 11.27 -38.26 16.54
CA ILE A 168 10.71 -36.92 16.38
C ILE A 168 9.34 -36.86 17.05
N THR A 169 9.21 -36.02 18.07
CA THR A 169 7.92 -35.69 18.68
C THR A 169 7.29 -34.53 17.92
N VAL A 170 6.24 -34.82 17.18
CA VAL A 170 5.44 -33.80 16.48
C VAL A 170 4.25 -33.45 17.37
N THR A 171 4.21 -32.21 17.86
CA THR A 171 3.03 -31.72 18.59
C THR A 171 2.01 -31.14 17.62
N ALA A 172 0.72 -31.24 17.97
CA ALA A 172 -0.32 -30.55 17.22
C ALA A 172 -0.08 -29.04 17.31
N ASP A 173 -0.42 -28.32 16.24
CA ASP A 173 -0.42 -26.88 16.32
C ASP A 173 -1.58 -26.38 17.21
N SER A 174 -1.43 -25.19 17.77
CA SER A 174 -2.48 -24.58 18.59
C SER A 174 -3.75 -24.43 17.74
N LYS A 175 -4.91 -24.74 18.34
CA LYS A 175 -6.22 -24.40 17.75
C LYS A 175 -6.90 -23.24 18.48
N ALA A 176 -6.26 -22.71 19.51
CA ALA A 176 -6.74 -21.54 20.23
C ALA A 176 -6.57 -20.29 19.36
N PRO A 177 -7.57 -19.40 19.29
CA PRO A 177 -7.42 -18.13 18.59
C PRO A 177 -6.50 -17.19 19.33
N ASP A 178 -5.91 -16.26 18.58
CA ASP A 178 -5.13 -15.15 19.09
C ASP A 178 -5.55 -13.83 18.42
N ALA A 179 -4.74 -12.78 18.60
CA ALA A 179 -4.97 -11.46 18.06
C ALA A 179 -4.99 -11.38 16.52
N SER A 180 -4.62 -12.45 15.79
CA SER A 180 -4.77 -12.54 14.33
C SER A 180 -6.22 -12.79 13.89
N SER A 181 -7.12 -13.11 14.83
CA SER A 181 -8.55 -13.22 14.56
C SER A 181 -9.13 -11.90 14.07
N THR A 182 -10.11 -11.96 13.17
CA THR A 182 -10.71 -10.76 12.56
C THR A 182 -12.19 -10.69 12.89
N ALA A 183 -12.68 -9.47 13.10
CA ALA A 183 -14.12 -9.21 13.25
C ALA A 183 -14.55 -7.95 12.53
N TYR A 184 -15.69 -8.00 11.85
CA TYR A 184 -16.26 -6.90 11.07
C TYR A 184 -17.74 -6.71 11.41
N ILE A 185 -18.20 -5.45 11.48
CA ILE A 185 -19.62 -5.13 11.69
C ILE A 185 -20.25 -4.47 10.46
N ALA A 186 -21.47 -4.91 10.12
CA ALA A 186 -22.29 -4.31 9.07
C ALA A 186 -23.70 -3.96 9.61
N SER A 187 -24.33 -2.94 9.04
CA SER A 187 -25.74 -2.62 9.33
C SER A 187 -26.66 -3.67 8.71
N GLY A 188 -27.72 -4.06 9.42
CA GLY A 188 -28.69 -5.02 8.92
C GLY A 188 -28.22 -6.48 8.97
N ALA A 189 -28.88 -7.32 8.18
CA ALA A 189 -28.44 -8.71 7.95
C ALA A 189 -27.15 -8.71 7.12
N TYR A 190 -26.22 -9.62 7.43
CA TYR A 190 -24.98 -9.72 6.66
C TYR A 190 -25.26 -10.21 5.25
N THR A 191 -24.88 -9.39 4.27
CA THR A 191 -24.70 -9.76 2.87
C THR A 191 -23.21 -9.70 2.54
N LYS A 192 -22.67 -10.73 1.89
CA LYS A 192 -21.24 -10.81 1.53
C LYS A 192 -20.87 -9.70 0.51
N THR A 193 -20.60 -8.51 1.00
CA THR A 193 -20.03 -7.38 0.25
C THR A 193 -18.90 -6.84 1.09
N THR A 194 -17.66 -7.24 0.72
CA THR A 194 -16.36 -6.83 1.27
C THR A 194 -16.26 -6.70 2.80
N ASP A 195 -15.40 -7.51 3.42
CA ASP A 195 -15.13 -7.42 4.86
C ASP A 195 -14.56 -6.04 5.23
N GLY A 196 -15.26 -5.33 6.13
CA GLY A 196 -14.91 -3.99 6.61
C GLY A 196 -15.90 -3.50 7.68
N ASP A 197 -15.48 -2.57 8.53
CA ASP A 197 -16.35 -2.00 9.57
C ASP A 197 -17.22 -0.87 9.04
N SER A 198 -18.52 -0.95 9.34
CA SER A 198 -19.48 0.12 9.11
C SER A 198 -19.74 0.90 10.40
N THR A 199 -20.04 2.20 10.28
CA THR A 199 -20.70 2.93 11.38
C THR A 199 -22.16 2.48 11.40
N VAL A 200 -22.63 1.89 12.49
CA VAL A 200 -23.99 1.34 12.56
C VAL A 200 -24.87 2.11 13.52
N THR A 201 -25.94 2.67 12.98
CA THR A 201 -27.04 3.30 13.71
C THR A 201 -28.36 2.62 13.35
N ALA A 202 -29.26 2.42 14.31
CA ALA A 202 -30.58 1.83 14.10
C ALA A 202 -31.64 2.51 14.97
N SER A 203 -32.92 2.38 14.63
CA SER A 203 -34.01 2.82 15.52
C SER A 203 -34.02 2.02 16.81
N LYS A 204 -34.36 2.65 17.94
CA LYS A 204 -34.72 1.93 19.17
C LYS A 204 -35.98 1.09 19.02
N ASP A 205 -36.79 1.27 17.98
CA ASP A 205 -38.03 0.51 17.82
C ASP A 205 -37.80 -1.00 17.79
N ILE A 206 -38.74 -1.72 18.39
CA ILE A 206 -38.71 -3.18 18.42
C ILE A 206 -39.10 -3.69 17.03
N ALA A 207 -38.13 -4.14 16.25
CA ALA A 207 -38.31 -4.68 14.91
C ALA A 207 -37.93 -6.18 14.83
N SER A 208 -38.48 -6.88 13.83
CA SER A 208 -38.06 -8.24 13.46
C SER A 208 -36.78 -8.26 12.62
N THR A 209 -36.35 -7.11 12.11
CA THR A 209 -35.14 -6.93 11.32
C THR A 209 -33.91 -6.79 12.22
N ILE A 210 -32.80 -7.39 11.80
CA ILE A 210 -31.50 -7.26 12.47
C ILE A 210 -31.03 -5.81 12.33
N ALA A 211 -30.56 -5.20 13.43
CA ALA A 211 -29.97 -3.85 13.41
C ALA A 211 -28.53 -3.88 12.90
N ALA A 212 -27.75 -4.87 13.33
CA ALA A 212 -26.37 -5.07 12.90
C ALA A 212 -25.99 -6.54 12.89
N THR A 213 -25.02 -6.93 12.06
CA THR A 213 -24.40 -8.25 12.11
C THR A 213 -22.89 -8.11 12.26
N ILE A 214 -22.31 -8.83 13.20
CA ILE A 214 -20.85 -8.94 13.41
C ILE A 214 -20.41 -10.29 12.89
N LYS A 215 -19.48 -10.31 11.94
CA LYS A 215 -18.79 -11.51 11.45
C LYS A 215 -17.48 -11.66 12.18
N VAL A 216 -17.26 -12.80 12.82
CA VAL A 216 -16.02 -13.16 13.52
C VAL A 216 -15.38 -14.35 12.82
N THR A 217 -14.10 -14.23 12.49
CA THR A 217 -13.28 -15.31 11.93
C THR A 217 -12.08 -15.54 12.85
N GLN A 218 -12.06 -16.70 13.49
CA GLN A 218 -11.01 -17.07 14.43
C GLN A 218 -9.76 -17.53 13.68
N LYS A 219 -8.61 -16.96 14.05
CA LYS A 219 -7.29 -17.29 13.51
C LYS A 219 -6.25 -17.37 14.62
N ASN A 220 -5.15 -18.01 14.29
CA ASN A 220 -3.92 -17.92 15.05
C ASN A 220 -2.73 -17.62 14.14
N ALA A 221 -1.55 -17.47 14.74
CA ALA A 221 -0.31 -17.12 14.04
C ALA A 221 0.05 -18.00 12.82
N THR A 222 -0.48 -19.22 12.73
CA THR A 222 -0.10 -20.21 11.71
C THR A 222 -1.26 -20.62 10.80
N SER A 223 -2.52 -20.53 11.25
CA SER A 223 -3.67 -21.02 10.49
C SER A 223 -5.03 -20.55 11.05
N SER A 224 -6.09 -21.32 10.78
CA SER A 224 -7.42 -21.14 11.35
C SER A 224 -7.48 -21.68 12.77
N ALA A 225 -8.13 -20.92 13.64
CA ALA A 225 -8.40 -21.33 15.02
C ALA A 225 -9.88 -21.70 15.20
N THR A 226 -10.19 -22.38 16.30
CA THR A 226 -11.56 -22.65 16.71
C THR A 226 -11.67 -22.88 18.21
N GLU A 227 -12.54 -22.10 18.84
CA GLU A 227 -13.08 -22.34 20.16
C GLU A 227 -14.54 -21.85 20.24
N ALA A 228 -15.26 -22.28 21.28
CA ALA A 228 -16.58 -21.76 21.60
C ALA A 228 -16.46 -20.30 22.06
N MET A 229 -17.50 -19.50 21.78
CA MET A 229 -17.52 -18.07 22.07
C MET A 229 -18.70 -17.69 22.94
N GLN A 230 -18.57 -16.55 23.63
CA GLN A 230 -19.67 -15.87 24.27
C GLN A 230 -19.79 -14.47 23.67
N ALA A 231 -21.01 -14.06 23.32
CA ALA A 231 -21.27 -12.69 22.90
C ALA A 231 -22.22 -12.03 23.91
N TYR A 232 -21.93 -10.80 24.31
CA TYR A 232 -22.76 -10.06 25.23
C TYR A 232 -22.83 -8.57 24.89
N VAL A 233 -23.89 -7.93 25.38
CA VAL A 233 -24.20 -6.53 25.14
C VAL A 233 -24.07 -5.71 26.42
N THR A 234 -23.36 -4.60 26.33
CA THR A 234 -23.36 -3.52 27.33
C THR A 234 -24.06 -2.30 26.72
N GLY A 235 -25.12 -1.81 27.35
CA GLY A 235 -26.04 -0.83 26.75
C GLY A 235 -27.26 -1.48 26.07
N PRO A 236 -28.00 -0.75 25.23
CA PRO A 236 -29.21 -1.25 24.60
C PRO A 236 -28.98 -2.47 23.69
N GLY A 237 -29.97 -3.35 23.63
CA GLY A 237 -30.09 -4.36 22.57
C GLY A 237 -29.94 -5.80 23.03
N PHE A 238 -30.31 -6.70 22.13
CA PHE A 238 -30.22 -8.14 22.27
C PHE A 238 -29.28 -8.73 21.22
N VAL A 239 -28.72 -9.90 21.52
CA VAL A 239 -27.84 -10.66 20.62
C VAL A 239 -28.35 -12.06 20.37
N VAL A 240 -28.06 -12.53 19.16
CA VAL A 240 -28.22 -13.92 18.71
C VAL A 240 -26.98 -14.30 17.90
N GLY A 241 -26.60 -15.57 17.90
CA GLY A 241 -25.38 -16.01 17.23
C GLY A 241 -25.52 -17.38 16.63
N ALA A 242 -24.86 -17.58 15.49
CA ALA A 242 -24.77 -18.88 14.85
C ALA A 242 -23.48 -18.98 14.03
N ASN A 243 -22.96 -20.21 13.92
CA ASN A 243 -21.87 -20.52 13.02
C ASN A 243 -22.45 -20.81 11.64
N ASN A 244 -22.04 -20.04 10.63
CA ASN A 244 -22.57 -20.15 9.28
C ASN A 244 -21.46 -19.79 8.27
N ASP A 245 -21.57 -20.27 7.04
CA ASP A 245 -20.74 -19.82 5.91
C ASP A 245 -21.59 -19.36 4.71
N SER A 246 -22.89 -19.16 4.96
CA SER A 246 -23.82 -18.68 3.94
C SER A 246 -23.50 -17.23 3.54
N THR A 247 -23.68 -16.92 2.26
CA THR A 247 -23.57 -15.56 1.71
C THR A 247 -24.56 -14.57 2.33
N THR A 248 -25.62 -15.09 2.96
CA THR A 248 -26.63 -14.36 3.73
C THR A 248 -26.94 -15.11 5.02
N SER A 249 -26.79 -14.46 6.16
CA SER A 249 -27.14 -15.03 7.47
C SER A 249 -28.44 -14.40 7.97
N THR A 250 -29.54 -15.16 7.96
CA THR A 250 -30.76 -14.81 8.69
C THR A 250 -30.67 -15.38 10.09
N LEU A 251 -30.42 -14.52 11.07
CA LEU A 251 -30.49 -14.89 12.48
C LEU A 251 -31.88 -14.53 12.98
N ALA A 252 -32.56 -15.43 13.66
CA ALA A 252 -33.88 -15.14 14.23
C ALA A 252 -33.74 -14.24 15.46
N ARG A 253 -34.69 -13.33 15.67
CA ARG A 253 -34.66 -12.42 16.80
C ARG A 253 -34.62 -13.19 18.12
N SER A 254 -33.75 -12.74 19.03
CA SER A 254 -33.67 -13.19 20.41
C SER A 254 -33.93 -12.03 21.37
N THR A 255 -34.29 -12.34 22.61
CA THR A 255 -34.41 -11.39 23.74
C THR A 255 -33.28 -11.57 24.77
N THR A 256 -32.19 -12.23 24.38
CA THR A 256 -31.02 -12.47 25.24
C THR A 256 -29.97 -11.38 25.08
N ARG A 257 -29.39 -10.93 26.19
CA ARG A 257 -28.26 -9.97 26.19
C ARG A 257 -26.89 -10.64 26.27
N VAL A 258 -26.87 -11.95 26.53
CA VAL A 258 -25.68 -12.82 26.56
C VAL A 258 -26.05 -14.13 25.86
N ILE A 259 -25.17 -14.62 24.99
CA ILE A 259 -25.32 -15.89 24.30
C ILE A 259 -24.03 -16.69 24.35
N SER A 260 -24.16 -18.02 24.40
CA SER A 260 -23.05 -18.94 24.16
C SER A 260 -23.18 -19.50 22.75
N ILE A 261 -22.07 -19.52 22.02
CA ILE A 261 -21.98 -19.98 20.64
C ILE A 261 -21.00 -21.14 20.62
N ALA A 262 -21.44 -22.29 20.09
CA ALA A 262 -20.58 -23.47 19.97
C ALA A 262 -19.33 -23.16 19.12
N ALA A 263 -18.27 -23.94 19.29
CA ALA A 263 -17.07 -23.80 18.47
C ALA A 263 -17.41 -23.96 16.97
N PRO A 264 -16.98 -23.05 16.09
CA PRO A 264 -17.21 -23.19 14.66
C PRO A 264 -16.36 -24.34 14.10
N THR A 265 -16.78 -24.91 12.97
CA THR A 265 -15.88 -25.78 12.20
C THR A 265 -14.63 -24.97 11.81
N VAL A 266 -13.46 -25.60 11.76
CA VAL A 266 -12.20 -24.90 11.42
C VAL A 266 -12.35 -24.16 10.08
N GLY A 267 -12.05 -22.86 10.08
CA GLY A 267 -12.18 -21.97 8.92
C GLY A 267 -13.58 -21.38 8.71
N GLN A 268 -14.61 -21.84 9.43
CA GLN A 268 -15.95 -21.28 9.38
C GLN A 268 -16.03 -19.98 10.21
N SER A 269 -16.83 -19.02 9.74
CA SER A 269 -17.09 -17.77 10.48
C SER A 269 -18.29 -17.92 11.40
N THR A 270 -18.33 -17.07 12.42
CA THR A 270 -19.49 -16.91 13.30
C THR A 270 -20.13 -15.57 13.07
N TYR A 271 -21.45 -15.54 13.04
CA TYR A 271 -22.22 -14.31 12.89
C TYR A 271 -22.98 -14.03 14.18
N VAL A 272 -22.87 -12.81 14.68
CA VAL A 272 -23.62 -12.29 15.82
C VAL A 272 -24.56 -11.19 15.34
N GLY A 273 -25.86 -11.46 15.41
CA GLY A 273 -26.91 -10.49 15.07
C GLY A 273 -27.28 -9.67 16.29
N VAL A 274 -27.43 -8.37 16.10
CA VAL A 274 -27.80 -7.39 17.13
C VAL A 274 -29.19 -6.87 16.82
N TYR A 275 -30.05 -6.83 17.83
CA TYR A 275 -31.43 -6.35 17.75
C TYR A 275 -31.67 -5.22 18.75
N SER A 276 -32.60 -4.33 18.44
CA SER A 276 -33.08 -3.36 19.42
C SER A 276 -33.87 -4.05 20.53
N ASP A 277 -33.72 -3.57 21.76
CA ASP A 277 -34.52 -3.96 22.93
C ASP A 277 -35.63 -2.95 23.28
N GLY A 278 -35.81 -1.89 22.48
CA GLY A 278 -36.76 -0.81 22.77
C GLY A 278 -36.11 0.42 23.41
N THR A 279 -34.83 0.36 23.77
CA THR A 279 -34.12 1.46 24.44
C THR A 279 -33.13 2.16 23.52
N ALA A 280 -32.99 3.48 23.67
CA ALA A 280 -32.01 4.27 22.93
C ALA A 280 -30.67 4.35 23.67
N GLY A 281 -29.60 4.57 22.92
CA GLY A 281 -28.24 4.75 23.43
C GLY A 281 -27.20 3.94 22.66
N ALA A 282 -25.94 4.14 23.05
CA ALA A 282 -24.82 3.38 22.51
C ALA A 282 -24.77 1.96 23.12
N SER A 283 -24.69 0.96 22.25
CA SER A 283 -24.54 -0.45 22.57
C SER A 283 -23.14 -0.90 22.21
N THR A 284 -22.46 -1.59 23.13
CA THR A 284 -21.18 -2.26 22.88
C THR A 284 -21.39 -3.76 22.93
N ILE A 285 -21.07 -4.43 21.82
CA ILE A 285 -21.18 -5.88 21.66
C ILE A 285 -19.78 -6.45 21.73
N THR A 286 -19.55 -7.28 22.74
CA THR A 286 -18.26 -7.93 22.96
C THR A 286 -18.41 -9.42 22.68
N VAL A 287 -17.49 -9.98 21.91
CA VAL A 287 -17.39 -11.41 21.64
C VAL A 287 -16.06 -11.90 22.22
N VAL A 288 -16.13 -12.89 23.09
CA VAL A 288 -14.96 -13.46 23.78
C VAL A 288 -14.83 -14.95 23.48
N GLY A 289 -13.60 -15.43 23.36
CA GLY A 289 -13.28 -16.85 23.39
C GLY A 289 -13.53 -17.41 24.79
N THR A 290 -14.29 -18.50 24.89
CA THR A 290 -14.70 -19.07 26.19
C THR A 290 -13.60 -19.86 26.89
N VAL A 291 -12.62 -20.37 26.14
CA VAL A 291 -11.49 -21.14 26.67
C VAL A 291 -10.30 -20.22 26.91
N THR A 292 -9.99 -19.37 25.94
CA THR A 292 -8.83 -18.46 26.02
C THR A 292 -9.11 -17.19 26.82
N GLY A 293 -10.37 -16.74 26.90
CA GLY A 293 -10.75 -15.45 27.47
C GLY A 293 -10.40 -14.24 26.59
N ILE A 294 -9.88 -14.44 25.37
CA ILE A 294 -9.50 -13.34 24.50
C ILE A 294 -10.73 -12.63 23.94
N VAL A 295 -10.66 -11.30 23.80
CA VAL A 295 -11.69 -10.51 23.10
C VAL A 295 -11.48 -10.66 21.59
N LEU A 296 -12.37 -11.38 20.93
CA LEU A 296 -12.35 -11.62 19.49
C LEU A 296 -13.03 -10.50 18.70
N ALA A 297 -13.98 -9.80 19.33
CA ALA A 297 -14.62 -8.62 18.76
C ALA A 297 -15.10 -7.67 19.87
N SER A 298 -14.98 -6.37 19.62
CA SER A 298 -15.66 -5.32 20.38
C SER A 298 -16.19 -4.31 19.38
N LYS A 299 -17.50 -4.27 19.16
CA LYS A 299 -18.15 -3.44 18.13
C LYS A 299 -19.29 -2.63 18.72
N THR A 300 -19.60 -1.49 18.11
CA THR A 300 -20.61 -0.55 18.62
C THR A 300 -21.78 -0.40 17.67
N VAL A 301 -22.98 -0.34 18.23
CA VAL A 301 -24.22 0.01 17.52
C VAL A 301 -24.90 1.12 18.31
N THR A 302 -25.34 2.20 17.67
CA THR A 302 -26.11 3.24 18.34
C THR A 302 -27.59 3.09 18.00
N PHE A 303 -28.42 2.89 19.02
CA PHE A 303 -29.86 2.89 18.88
C PHE A 303 -30.39 4.31 19.12
N SER A 304 -30.86 4.99 18.07
CA SER A 304 -31.37 6.35 18.18
C SER A 304 -32.79 6.36 18.77
N ASP A 305 -33.11 7.39 19.56
CA ASP A 305 -34.50 7.62 19.95
C ASP A 305 -35.36 7.94 18.71
N THR A 306 -36.67 7.71 18.81
CA THR A 306 -37.65 8.15 17.80
C THR A 306 -38.13 9.57 18.04
N LYS A 307 -37.92 10.09 19.26
CA LYS A 307 -38.25 11.45 19.65
C LYS A 307 -37.16 12.45 19.24
N PRO A 308 -37.42 13.35 18.27
CA PRO A 308 -36.45 14.35 17.89
C PRO A 308 -36.33 15.43 18.97
N ALA A 309 -35.08 15.83 19.26
CA ALA A 309 -34.77 16.93 20.17
C ALA A 309 -34.19 18.15 19.43
N SER A 310 -33.55 17.94 18.28
CA SER A 310 -33.09 19.03 17.42
C SER A 310 -33.11 18.65 15.95
N VAL A 311 -33.28 19.65 15.09
CA VAL A 311 -33.17 19.54 13.64
C VAL A 311 -32.29 20.68 13.12
N ALA A 312 -31.40 20.35 12.20
CA ALA A 312 -30.53 21.30 11.52
C ALA A 312 -30.59 21.07 10.01
N ALA A 313 -30.59 22.14 9.23
CA ALA A 313 -30.60 22.09 7.78
C ALA A 313 -29.39 22.81 7.21
N VAL A 314 -28.65 22.14 6.32
CA VAL A 314 -27.52 22.69 5.58
C VAL A 314 -27.95 22.92 4.13
N VAL A 315 -27.76 24.14 3.63
CA VAL A 315 -28.00 24.47 2.22
C VAL A 315 -26.89 23.85 1.37
N LYS A 316 -27.26 22.92 0.49
CA LYS A 316 -26.35 22.28 -0.48
C LYS A 316 -26.39 22.99 -1.83
N LYS A 317 -27.51 23.63 -2.18
CA LYS A 317 -27.69 24.44 -3.38
C LYS A 317 -28.37 25.74 -3.03
N ALA A 318 -27.59 26.83 -3.05
CA ALA A 318 -28.07 28.14 -2.63
C ALA A 318 -28.88 28.83 -3.73
N TYR A 319 -28.60 28.51 -5.00
CA TYR A 319 -29.25 29.08 -6.17
C TYR A 319 -29.77 27.94 -7.03
N ILE A 320 -31.08 27.81 -7.20
CA ILE A 320 -31.71 26.67 -7.88
C ILE A 320 -32.59 27.13 -9.04
N ALA A 321 -32.75 26.28 -10.05
CA ALA A 321 -33.47 26.67 -11.26
C ALA A 321 -34.96 26.93 -10.99
N ALA A 322 -35.43 28.13 -11.35
CA ALA A 322 -36.85 28.47 -11.31
C ALA A 322 -37.69 27.53 -12.20
N GLY A 323 -38.90 27.19 -11.75
CA GLY A 323 -39.85 26.35 -12.50
C GLY A 323 -39.47 24.87 -12.62
N LYS A 324 -38.44 24.39 -11.91
CA LYS A 324 -38.02 22.98 -11.91
C LYS A 324 -37.92 22.44 -10.49
N ALA A 325 -37.99 21.10 -10.39
CA ALA A 325 -37.62 20.38 -9.18
C ALA A 325 -36.10 20.23 -9.13
N THR A 326 -35.48 20.72 -8.06
CA THR A 326 -34.05 20.56 -7.82
C THR A 326 -33.85 19.60 -6.65
N PRO A 327 -33.21 18.43 -6.87
CA PRO A 327 -32.96 17.48 -5.79
C PRO A 327 -31.80 17.93 -4.90
N LYS A 328 -31.82 17.45 -3.65
CA LYS A 328 -30.76 17.65 -2.64
C LYS A 328 -30.42 19.12 -2.40
N VAL A 329 -31.41 19.99 -2.28
CA VAL A 329 -31.23 21.43 -2.00
C VAL A 329 -30.80 21.65 -0.56
N PHE A 330 -31.43 20.92 0.37
CA PHE A 330 -31.06 20.91 1.78
C PHE A 330 -30.64 19.51 2.19
N ALA A 331 -29.63 19.42 3.05
CA ALA A 331 -29.30 18.23 3.82
C ALA A 331 -29.73 18.48 5.27
N VAL A 332 -30.67 17.68 5.76
CA VAL A 332 -31.28 17.84 7.08
C VAL A 332 -30.78 16.73 8.00
N THR A 333 -30.29 17.11 9.18
CA THR A 333 -29.91 16.19 10.25
C THR A 333 -30.87 16.37 11.42
N VAL A 334 -31.36 15.25 11.94
CA VAL A 334 -32.25 15.22 13.11
C VAL A 334 -31.53 14.45 14.20
N LYS A 335 -31.54 14.98 15.43
CA LYS A 335 -30.89 14.34 16.58
C LYS A 335 -31.85 14.15 17.75
N ASP A 336 -31.64 13.08 18.49
CA ASP A 336 -32.28 12.84 19.79
C ASP A 336 -31.65 13.70 20.90
N SER A 337 -32.17 13.58 22.12
CA SER A 337 -31.70 14.34 23.28
C SER A 337 -30.30 13.95 23.75
N ALA A 338 -29.83 12.76 23.37
CA ALA A 338 -28.47 12.29 23.63
C ALA A 338 -27.48 12.73 22.52
N GLY A 339 -27.96 13.42 21.48
CA GLY A 339 -27.16 13.93 20.37
C GLY A 339 -26.92 12.91 19.26
N ASN A 340 -27.52 11.73 19.31
CA ASN A 340 -27.42 10.72 18.26
C ASN A 340 -28.29 11.11 17.07
N ALA A 341 -27.83 10.82 15.86
CA ALA A 341 -28.63 11.04 14.66
C ALA A 341 -29.82 10.06 14.64
N ILE A 342 -31.03 10.59 14.44
CA ILE A 342 -32.22 9.77 14.17
C ILE A 342 -32.26 9.50 12.68
N THR A 343 -32.32 8.22 12.32
CA THR A 343 -32.06 7.75 10.95
C THR A 343 -33.27 7.04 10.35
N GLY A 344 -33.35 6.99 9.02
CA GLY A 344 -34.35 6.21 8.31
C GLY A 344 -35.79 6.71 8.52
N THR A 345 -36.70 5.81 8.82
CA THR A 345 -38.14 6.07 8.92
C THR A 345 -38.62 6.45 10.33
N SER A 346 -37.71 6.53 11.31
CA SER A 346 -38.04 6.89 12.70
C SER A 346 -38.47 8.36 12.87
N VAL A 347 -38.26 9.18 11.85
CA VAL A 347 -38.69 10.57 11.77
C VAL A 347 -39.20 10.86 10.36
N ALA A 348 -40.31 11.59 10.28
CA ALA A 348 -40.78 12.22 9.05
C ALA A 348 -40.25 13.66 8.97
N VAL A 349 -39.47 13.97 7.92
CA VAL A 349 -39.00 15.33 7.66
C VAL A 349 -39.85 15.97 6.56
N THR A 350 -40.43 17.12 6.86
CA THR A 350 -41.22 17.92 5.92
C THR A 350 -40.72 19.36 5.89
N GLY A 351 -41.02 20.11 4.84
CA GLY A 351 -40.67 21.54 4.78
C GLY A 351 -41.80 22.36 4.19
N SER A 352 -42.45 23.19 5.00
CA SER A 352 -43.48 24.12 4.54
C SER A 352 -42.89 25.50 4.28
N ARG A 353 -43.47 26.25 3.35
CA ARG A 353 -43.03 27.61 3.05
C ARG A 353 -43.48 28.57 4.15
N THR A 354 -42.62 29.50 4.55
CA THR A 354 -42.94 30.53 5.57
C THR A 354 -43.57 31.78 4.96
N ASP A 355 -43.18 32.14 3.73
CA ASP A 355 -43.75 33.28 3.00
C ASP A 355 -45.09 32.90 2.34
N THR A 356 -46.18 32.88 3.10
CA THR A 356 -47.54 32.60 2.60
C THR A 356 -48.34 33.88 2.34
N THR A 357 -47.77 35.07 2.57
CA THR A 357 -48.56 36.30 2.79
C THR A 357 -48.46 37.37 1.70
N THR A 358 -47.62 37.24 0.66
CA THR A 358 -47.64 38.21 -0.45
C THR A 358 -48.49 37.71 -1.62
N ALA A 359 -49.70 38.26 -1.76
CA ALA A 359 -50.57 38.02 -2.90
C ALA A 359 -49.83 38.34 -4.21
N GLY A 360 -49.59 37.32 -5.04
CA GLY A 360 -49.15 37.48 -6.43
C GLY A 360 -47.75 36.97 -6.81
N LYS A 361 -46.92 36.47 -5.90
CA LYS A 361 -45.61 35.85 -6.26
C LYS A 361 -45.30 34.61 -5.43
N ALA A 362 -46.01 33.50 -5.66
CA ALA A 362 -45.58 32.21 -5.14
C ALA A 362 -44.30 31.78 -5.88
N ILE A 363 -43.12 31.93 -5.26
CA ILE A 363 -41.83 31.58 -5.87
C ILE A 363 -41.66 30.04 -5.97
N ALA A 364 -42.21 29.31 -5.00
CA ALA A 364 -42.30 27.84 -4.99
C ALA A 364 -43.78 27.39 -4.94
N THR A 365 -44.13 26.33 -5.67
CA THR A 365 -45.50 25.78 -5.74
C THR A 365 -45.78 24.68 -4.72
N ALA A 366 -44.75 24.07 -4.12
CA ALA A 366 -44.88 22.90 -3.27
C ALA A 366 -44.03 22.99 -1.99
N ALA A 367 -44.44 22.25 -0.97
CA ALA A 367 -43.61 21.90 0.17
C ALA A 367 -42.37 21.11 -0.28
N LEU A 368 -41.32 21.11 0.55
CA LEU A 368 -40.14 20.28 0.31
C LEU A 368 -40.50 18.80 0.36
N SER A 369 -39.96 18.03 -0.59
CA SER A 369 -39.99 16.57 -0.56
C SER A 369 -38.67 16.05 -0.02
N CYS A 370 -38.68 15.48 1.19
CA CYS A 370 -37.46 15.02 1.87
C CYS A 370 -37.39 13.49 1.91
N SER A 371 -36.19 12.93 1.74
CA SER A 371 -35.96 11.48 1.77
C SER A 371 -34.63 11.14 2.42
N TRP A 372 -34.61 10.05 3.19
CA TRP A 372 -33.41 9.56 3.87
C TRP A 372 -32.37 9.05 2.88
N ASN A 373 -31.10 9.39 3.11
CA ASN A 373 -29.96 8.81 2.42
C ASN A 373 -29.10 7.99 3.40
N SER A 374 -29.05 6.68 3.18
CA SER A 374 -28.32 5.75 4.05
C SER A 374 -26.80 5.82 3.95
N THR A 375 -26.26 6.47 2.92
CA THR A 375 -24.80 6.63 2.73
C THR A 375 -24.30 7.86 3.46
N ASP A 376 -24.96 9.01 3.26
CA ASP A 376 -24.56 10.30 3.83
C ASP A 376 -25.15 10.54 5.22
N LEU A 377 -26.05 9.67 5.68
CA LEU A 377 -26.75 9.73 6.96
C LEU A 377 -27.51 11.06 7.19
N VAL A 378 -28.17 11.56 6.14
CA VAL A 378 -28.97 12.80 6.15
C VAL A 378 -30.28 12.64 5.38
N TYR A 379 -31.26 13.49 5.68
CA TYR A 379 -32.47 13.65 4.87
C TYR A 379 -32.22 14.71 3.79
N TYR A 380 -32.20 14.31 2.53
CA TYR A 380 -32.12 15.26 1.42
C TYR A 380 -33.49 15.77 1.05
N CYS A 381 -33.65 17.09 1.06
CA CYS A 381 -34.88 17.75 0.65
C CYS A 381 -34.76 18.35 -0.75
N THR A 382 -35.74 18.02 -1.59
CA THR A 382 -35.95 18.54 -2.95
C THR A 382 -36.87 19.76 -2.88
N ALA A 383 -36.50 20.83 -3.59
CA ALA A 383 -37.32 22.04 -3.70
C ALA A 383 -37.80 22.23 -5.14
N THR A 384 -39.05 22.65 -5.33
CA THR A 384 -39.68 22.79 -6.65
C THR A 384 -40.15 24.22 -6.88
N GLY A 385 -39.63 24.85 -7.93
CA GLY A 385 -39.99 26.22 -8.31
C GLY A 385 -41.36 26.29 -8.96
N ALA A 386 -42.09 27.37 -8.70
CA ALA A 386 -43.46 27.55 -9.17
C ALA A 386 -43.59 27.76 -10.68
N SER A 387 -42.66 28.52 -11.23
CA SER A 387 -42.63 28.95 -12.62
C SER A 387 -41.19 29.27 -13.02
N SER A 388 -40.85 29.11 -14.30
CA SER A 388 -39.55 29.51 -14.85
C SER A 388 -39.38 31.04 -14.93
N SER A 389 -40.42 31.81 -14.62
CA SER A 389 -40.42 33.28 -14.66
C SER A 389 -40.50 33.94 -13.29
N VAL A 390 -40.56 33.16 -12.20
CA VAL A 390 -40.65 33.68 -10.83
C VAL A 390 -39.35 33.37 -10.09
N PHE A 391 -38.64 34.43 -9.69
CA PHE A 391 -37.33 34.37 -9.07
C PHE A 391 -37.36 34.98 -7.68
N GLY A 392 -36.38 34.62 -6.85
CA GLY A 392 -36.17 35.19 -5.53
C GLY A 392 -35.95 34.16 -4.44
N VAL A 393 -35.77 34.66 -3.22
CA VAL A 393 -35.52 33.82 -2.04
C VAL A 393 -36.82 33.15 -1.61
N ALA A 394 -36.76 31.84 -1.38
CA ALA A 394 -37.80 31.08 -0.72
C ALA A 394 -37.30 30.57 0.62
N GLU A 395 -38.02 30.88 1.69
CA GLU A 395 -37.75 30.40 3.04
C GLU A 395 -38.73 29.26 3.41
N TYR A 396 -38.16 28.24 4.06
CA TYR A 396 -38.86 27.03 4.48
C TYR A 396 -38.70 26.83 5.98
N LYS A 397 -39.81 26.48 6.65
CA LYS A 397 -39.82 25.87 7.96
C LYS A 397 -39.72 24.36 7.79
N ILE A 398 -38.54 23.83 8.03
CA ILE A 398 -38.25 22.39 7.99
C ILE A 398 -38.61 21.81 9.35
N THR A 399 -39.52 20.84 9.37
CA THR A 399 -40.01 20.20 10.59
C THR A 399 -39.71 18.71 10.54
N ALA A 400 -39.10 18.21 11.60
CA ALA A 400 -38.87 16.80 11.86
C ALA A 400 -39.88 16.33 12.91
N THR A 401 -40.74 15.40 12.54
CA THR A 401 -41.76 14.81 13.42
C THR A 401 -41.36 13.37 13.73
N GLY A 402 -41.18 13.05 15.00
CA GLY A 402 -40.85 11.71 15.47
C GLY A 402 -42.00 10.73 15.31
N THR A 403 -41.67 9.44 15.25
CA THR A 403 -42.65 8.35 15.36
C THR A 403 -42.90 7.93 16.81
N ASP A 404 -42.46 8.75 17.78
CA ASP A 404 -42.83 8.58 19.19
C ASP A 404 -44.34 8.78 19.40
N ALA A 405 -44.87 8.29 20.52
CA ALA A 405 -46.31 8.30 20.79
C ALA A 405 -46.94 9.71 20.80
N ASP A 406 -46.15 10.74 21.11
CA ASP A 406 -46.60 12.13 21.16
C ASP A 406 -46.43 12.86 19.80
N GLU A 407 -45.89 12.19 18.78
CA GLU A 407 -45.49 12.78 17.49
C GLU A 407 -44.65 14.05 17.67
N THR A 408 -43.62 13.98 18.52
CA THR A 408 -42.83 15.16 18.89
C THR A 408 -42.25 15.82 17.64
N ALA A 409 -42.48 17.14 17.50
CA ALA A 409 -42.01 17.91 16.35
C ALA A 409 -40.99 18.98 16.75
N VAL A 410 -39.88 19.05 16.02
CA VAL A 410 -38.89 20.13 16.13
C VAL A 410 -38.70 20.77 14.76
N SER A 411 -38.42 22.08 14.71
CA SER A 411 -38.30 22.80 13.44
C SER A 411 -37.11 23.75 13.38
N THR A 412 -36.58 23.94 12.18
CA THR A 412 -35.58 24.95 11.83
C THR A 412 -36.02 25.70 10.57
N THR A 413 -35.49 26.90 10.33
CA THR A 413 -35.66 27.59 9.05
C THR A 413 -34.44 27.41 8.15
N ALA A 414 -34.66 27.41 6.84
CA ALA A 414 -33.62 27.44 5.82
C ALA A 414 -34.16 28.10 4.56
N SER A 415 -33.28 28.68 3.74
CA SER A 415 -33.68 29.35 2.49
C SER A 415 -32.80 28.95 1.32
N THR A 416 -33.37 29.08 0.12
CA THR A 416 -32.70 28.93 -1.17
C THR A 416 -33.23 29.99 -2.13
N THR A 417 -32.48 30.32 -3.17
CA THR A 417 -32.86 31.35 -4.15
C THR A 417 -33.24 30.69 -5.46
N TYR A 418 -34.49 30.84 -5.89
CA TYR A 418 -34.91 30.47 -7.23
C TYR A 418 -34.37 31.47 -8.23
N SER A 419 -33.44 31.02 -9.05
CA SER A 419 -32.66 31.84 -9.97
C SER A 419 -32.94 31.43 -11.40
N ASP A 420 -32.74 32.37 -12.32
CA ASP A 420 -32.77 32.07 -13.73
C ASP A 420 -31.54 31.21 -14.10
N ILE A 421 -31.74 30.36 -15.09
CA ILE A 421 -30.66 29.61 -15.73
C ILE A 421 -29.91 30.47 -16.76
N VAL A 422 -30.55 31.55 -17.22
CA VAL A 422 -30.06 32.42 -18.27
C VAL A 422 -29.18 33.52 -17.69
N ALA A 423 -27.88 33.48 -18.00
CA ALA A 423 -26.91 34.50 -17.63
C ALA A 423 -27.09 35.78 -18.46
N THR A 424 -27.09 36.93 -17.78
CA THR A 424 -26.96 38.27 -18.39
C THR A 424 -25.59 38.89 -18.16
N SER A 425 -24.74 38.24 -17.37
CA SER A 425 -23.33 38.60 -17.20
C SER A 425 -22.51 37.33 -17.02
N VAL A 426 -21.42 37.22 -17.77
CA VAL A 426 -20.42 36.16 -17.61
C VAL A 426 -19.04 36.82 -17.59
N THR A 427 -18.24 36.47 -16.60
CA THR A 427 -16.82 36.85 -16.53
C THR A 427 -15.97 35.61 -16.33
N ILE A 428 -14.74 35.65 -16.83
CA ILE A 428 -13.71 34.65 -16.55
C ILE A 428 -12.51 35.41 -16.04
N THR A 429 -12.00 35.03 -14.87
CA THR A 429 -10.82 35.65 -14.27
C THR A 429 -9.72 34.61 -14.07
N ALA A 430 -8.48 35.10 -14.09
CA ALA A 430 -7.27 34.35 -13.78
C ALA A 430 -6.29 35.33 -13.07
N PRO A 431 -5.26 34.83 -12.37
CA PRO A 431 -4.20 35.68 -11.83
C PRO A 431 -3.56 36.54 -12.93
N ALA A 432 -3.26 37.81 -12.64
CA ALA A 432 -2.62 38.70 -13.61
C ALA A 432 -1.16 38.29 -13.89
N THR A 433 -0.50 37.67 -12.90
CA THR A 433 0.90 37.22 -12.94
C THR A 433 1.03 35.83 -12.32
N ALA A 434 1.97 35.03 -12.82
CA ALA A 434 2.35 33.75 -12.23
C ALA A 434 3.81 33.39 -12.57
N ASN A 435 4.44 32.51 -11.80
CA ASN A 435 5.74 31.95 -12.16
C ASN A 435 5.58 30.68 -13.00
N VAL A 436 6.62 30.33 -13.76
CA VAL A 436 6.69 29.05 -14.46
C VAL A 436 6.40 27.89 -13.51
N GLY A 437 5.53 26.96 -13.92
CA GLY A 437 5.15 25.79 -13.11
C GLY A 437 4.13 26.03 -11.99
N ASP A 438 3.69 27.27 -11.73
CA ASP A 438 2.64 27.55 -10.75
C ASP A 438 1.32 26.88 -11.13
N LYS A 439 0.51 26.49 -10.14
CA LYS A 439 -0.88 26.06 -10.37
C LYS A 439 -1.81 27.27 -10.24
N ILE A 440 -2.36 27.74 -11.35
CA ILE A 440 -3.31 28.86 -11.38
C ILE A 440 -4.76 28.36 -11.51
N THR A 441 -5.70 29.14 -10.99
CA THR A 441 -7.14 28.84 -11.06
C THR A 441 -7.86 29.88 -11.90
N TYR A 442 -8.58 29.40 -12.92
CA TYR A 442 -9.52 30.18 -13.70
C TYR A 442 -10.89 30.10 -13.05
N THR A 443 -11.58 31.24 -12.95
CA THR A 443 -12.90 31.35 -12.32
C THR A 443 -13.88 31.98 -13.28
N LEU A 444 -14.82 31.16 -13.77
CA LEU A 444 -15.99 31.62 -14.49
C LEU A 444 -17.06 32.02 -13.47
N THR A 445 -17.61 33.23 -13.61
CA THR A 445 -18.74 33.72 -12.81
C THR A 445 -19.88 34.11 -13.75
N ALA A 446 -21.07 33.59 -13.51
CA ALA A 446 -22.28 33.88 -14.27
C ALA A 446 -23.40 34.40 -13.37
N LYS A 447 -24.00 35.53 -13.75
CA LYS A 447 -25.14 36.15 -13.05
C LYS A 447 -26.34 36.28 -13.98
N GLU A 448 -27.53 36.14 -13.43
CA GLU A 448 -28.80 36.36 -14.12
C GLU A 448 -29.29 37.81 -14.01
N LYS A 449 -30.43 38.10 -14.65
CA LYS A 449 -30.98 39.45 -14.86
C LYS A 449 -31.33 40.22 -13.57
N ASN A 450 -31.63 39.51 -12.49
CA ASN A 450 -31.88 40.07 -11.16
C ASN A 450 -30.59 40.22 -10.34
N GLY A 451 -29.42 39.89 -10.90
CA GLY A 451 -28.11 40.04 -10.28
C GLY A 451 -27.71 38.89 -9.35
N TYR A 452 -28.57 37.87 -9.18
CA TYR A 452 -28.19 36.65 -8.50
C TYR A 452 -27.25 35.82 -9.37
N PRO A 453 -26.44 34.94 -8.78
CA PRO A 453 -25.83 33.85 -9.53
C PRO A 453 -26.86 33.05 -10.32
N VAL A 454 -26.45 32.58 -11.50
CA VAL A 454 -27.26 31.60 -12.24
C VAL A 454 -27.45 30.33 -11.42
N ALA A 455 -28.53 29.61 -11.69
CA ALA A 455 -28.86 28.37 -10.97
C ALA A 455 -27.73 27.32 -10.96
N ASP A 456 -27.59 26.62 -9.84
CA ASP A 456 -26.63 25.54 -9.64
C ASP A 456 -27.00 24.34 -10.52
N THR A 457 -26.29 24.18 -11.63
CA THR A 457 -26.48 23.08 -12.56
C THR A 457 -25.25 22.86 -13.43
N THR A 458 -25.31 21.81 -14.24
CA THR A 458 -24.35 21.52 -15.30
C THR A 458 -24.89 22.07 -16.63
N TYR A 459 -24.04 22.77 -17.37
CA TYR A 459 -24.36 23.53 -18.58
C TYR A 459 -23.63 22.95 -19.80
N GLU A 460 -24.33 22.16 -20.63
CA GLU A 460 -23.71 21.35 -21.68
C GLU A 460 -24.36 21.53 -23.06
N GLY A 461 -23.52 21.58 -24.09
CA GLY A 461 -23.92 21.40 -25.49
C GLY A 461 -24.57 22.62 -26.15
N ALA A 462 -24.58 22.64 -27.48
CA ALA A 462 -25.44 23.56 -28.23
C ALA A 462 -26.91 23.25 -27.89
N TYR A 463 -27.69 24.27 -27.51
CA TYR A 463 -29.13 24.10 -27.27
C TYR A 463 -29.79 23.62 -28.57
N ALA A 464 -30.30 22.39 -28.59
CA ALA A 464 -31.19 21.94 -29.65
C ALA A 464 -32.59 22.49 -29.36
N ASP A 465 -33.17 23.23 -30.31
CA ASP A 465 -34.57 23.60 -30.24
C ASP A 465 -35.42 22.33 -30.11
N GLY A 466 -36.23 22.23 -29.05
CA GLY A 466 -37.00 21.01 -28.72
C GLY A 466 -36.33 19.98 -27.80
N ALA A 467 -35.22 20.32 -27.10
CA ALA A 467 -34.60 19.40 -26.14
C ALA A 467 -35.57 18.91 -25.04
N THR A 468 -35.58 17.60 -24.82
CA THR A 468 -36.32 16.95 -23.74
C THR A 468 -35.69 17.25 -22.37
N SER A 469 -36.52 17.22 -21.33
CA SER A 469 -36.22 17.55 -19.93
C SER A 469 -34.82 17.15 -19.45
N GLY A 470 -33.94 18.14 -19.20
CA GLY A 470 -32.71 17.96 -18.42
C GLY A 470 -31.42 18.50 -19.04
N GLN A 471 -31.40 18.83 -20.34
CA GLN A 471 -30.25 19.47 -20.98
C GLN A 471 -30.42 21.00 -21.02
N TRP A 472 -29.51 21.69 -20.34
CA TRP A 472 -29.39 23.15 -20.39
C TRP A 472 -28.32 23.49 -21.41
N GLY A 473 -28.65 24.27 -22.45
CA GLY A 473 -27.65 24.67 -23.42
C GLY A 473 -26.47 25.39 -22.75
N GLY A 474 -25.27 25.16 -23.27
CA GLY A 474 -24.02 25.61 -22.66
C GLY A 474 -23.91 27.12 -22.48
N ILE A 475 -23.12 27.53 -21.48
CA ILE A 475 -22.73 28.94 -21.23
C ILE A 475 -21.76 29.43 -22.32
N LEU A 476 -20.83 28.57 -22.71
CA LEU A 476 -19.84 28.81 -23.77
C LEU A 476 -20.22 27.99 -25.00
N TRP A 477 -19.85 28.46 -26.20
CA TRP A 477 -19.94 27.67 -27.43
C TRP A 477 -18.88 26.54 -27.48
N ASN A 478 -18.75 25.77 -26.40
CA ASN A 478 -17.72 24.75 -26.23
C ASN A 478 -17.86 23.55 -27.20
N THR A 479 -18.90 23.45 -28.03
CA THR A 479 -19.04 22.32 -28.97
C THR A 479 -18.77 22.65 -30.43
N THR A 480 -18.75 23.93 -30.83
CA THR A 480 -18.61 24.31 -32.26
C THR A 480 -17.69 25.49 -32.53
N THR A 481 -17.47 26.40 -31.57
CA THR A 481 -16.41 27.40 -31.68
C THR A 481 -15.37 27.12 -30.61
N VAL A 482 -14.15 26.80 -31.04
CA VAL A 482 -13.07 26.45 -30.13
C VAL A 482 -12.60 27.73 -29.44
N PRO A 483 -12.60 27.81 -28.09
CA PRO A 483 -11.97 28.93 -27.41
C PRO A 483 -10.54 29.10 -27.90
N ALA A 484 -10.10 30.34 -28.08
CA ALA A 484 -8.77 30.62 -28.59
C ALA A 484 -7.79 30.82 -27.44
N TYR A 485 -6.63 30.17 -27.51
CA TYR A 485 -5.57 30.27 -26.50
C TYR A 485 -4.25 30.65 -27.17
N THR A 486 -3.42 31.42 -26.46
CA THR A 486 -2.05 31.74 -26.92
C THR A 486 -1.02 30.71 -26.44
N SER A 487 -1.45 29.69 -25.69
CA SER A 487 -0.57 28.68 -25.08
C SER A 487 -1.28 27.31 -24.95
N SER A 488 -0.61 26.32 -24.35
CA SER A 488 -1.18 25.00 -24.03
C SER A 488 -2.13 24.99 -22.82
N VAL A 489 -2.29 26.11 -22.11
CA VAL A 489 -3.22 26.24 -20.99
C VAL A 489 -4.62 26.50 -21.53
N THR A 490 -5.48 25.47 -21.50
CA THR A 490 -6.82 25.51 -22.12
C THR A 490 -7.96 25.31 -21.10
N PRO A 491 -8.31 26.31 -20.27
CA PRO A 491 -9.42 26.19 -19.32
C PRO A 491 -10.78 26.40 -20.00
N PHE A 492 -11.79 25.63 -19.58
CA PHE A 492 -13.13 25.64 -20.17
C PHE A 492 -13.07 25.39 -21.68
N ASN A 493 -12.30 24.38 -22.08
CA ASN A 493 -12.05 24.05 -23.48
C ASN A 493 -13.27 23.43 -24.17
N ALA A 494 -13.18 23.31 -25.50
CA ALA A 494 -14.20 22.64 -26.27
C ALA A 494 -14.46 21.21 -25.74
N GLY A 495 -15.74 20.87 -25.53
CA GLY A 495 -16.18 19.62 -24.94
C GLY A 495 -16.06 19.52 -23.41
N GLU A 496 -15.52 20.53 -22.72
CA GLU A 496 -15.49 20.52 -21.25
C GLU A 496 -16.86 20.86 -20.66
N THR A 497 -17.24 20.08 -19.66
CA THR A 497 -18.47 20.29 -18.89
C THR A 497 -18.34 21.42 -17.88
N ILE A 498 -19.31 22.33 -17.86
CA ILE A 498 -19.33 23.50 -16.95
C ILE A 498 -20.41 23.31 -15.90
N THR A 499 -20.01 22.98 -14.68
CA THR A 499 -20.90 22.94 -13.51
C THR A 499 -20.69 24.19 -12.67
N THR A 500 -21.77 24.94 -12.43
CA THR A 500 -21.72 26.08 -11.52
C THR A 500 -22.19 25.70 -10.12
N VAL A 501 -21.55 26.29 -9.12
CA VAL A 501 -22.04 26.34 -7.74
C VAL A 501 -22.05 27.79 -7.34
N SER A 502 -23.22 28.30 -6.98
CA SER A 502 -23.50 29.73 -6.81
C SER A 502 -23.01 30.55 -8.00
N GLY A 503 -23.35 30.10 -9.22
CA GLY A 503 -22.96 30.73 -10.48
C GLY A 503 -21.47 30.75 -10.78
N VAL A 504 -20.65 30.05 -10.00
CA VAL A 504 -19.20 29.98 -10.18
C VAL A 504 -18.78 28.60 -10.66
N ALA A 505 -17.95 28.55 -11.71
CA ALA A 505 -17.23 27.35 -12.14
C ALA A 505 -15.73 27.63 -12.10
N THR A 506 -14.92 26.66 -11.66
CA THR A 506 -13.46 26.84 -11.56
C THR A 506 -12.70 25.75 -12.31
N LYS A 507 -11.55 26.12 -12.86
CA LYS A 507 -10.62 25.20 -13.51
C LYS A 507 -9.19 25.55 -13.11
N SER A 508 -8.49 24.63 -12.45
CA SER A 508 -7.07 24.82 -12.12
C SER A 508 -6.17 24.09 -13.10
N LEU A 509 -5.13 24.78 -13.57
CA LEU A 509 -4.16 24.30 -14.56
C LEU A 509 -2.75 24.74 -14.15
N TYR A 510 -1.73 24.00 -14.59
CA TYR A 510 -0.34 24.41 -14.39
C TYR A 510 0.10 25.38 -15.49
N VAL A 511 0.85 26.40 -15.08
CA VAL A 511 1.51 27.37 -15.95
C VAL A 511 2.65 26.67 -16.70
N PRO A 512 2.92 27.01 -17.98
CA PRO A 512 4.00 26.41 -18.76
C PRO A 512 5.37 26.61 -18.11
N SER A 513 6.35 25.80 -18.53
CA SER A 513 7.74 25.90 -18.08
C SER A 513 8.54 27.03 -18.75
N VAL A 514 7.88 27.88 -19.54
CA VAL A 514 8.48 29.00 -20.28
C VAL A 514 7.76 30.30 -19.93
N ALA A 515 8.52 31.38 -19.78
CA ALA A 515 7.97 32.72 -19.58
C ALA A 515 7.22 33.19 -20.84
N GLY A 516 6.26 34.09 -20.67
CA GLY A 516 5.42 34.60 -21.75
C GLY A 516 4.04 35.02 -21.26
N THR A 517 3.09 35.21 -22.19
CA THR A 517 1.73 35.59 -21.86
C THR A 517 0.76 34.48 -22.19
N ILE A 518 0.01 34.01 -21.19
CA ILE A 518 -1.13 33.11 -21.36
C ILE A 518 -2.37 33.96 -21.59
N GLY A 519 -2.92 33.90 -22.80
CA GLY A 519 -4.17 34.53 -23.18
C GLY A 519 -5.23 33.47 -23.48
N GLY A 520 -6.47 33.74 -23.07
CA GLY A 520 -7.63 32.92 -23.39
C GLY A 520 -8.81 33.81 -23.83
N THR A 521 -9.50 33.40 -24.89
CA THR A 521 -10.67 34.08 -25.43
C THR A 521 -11.81 33.08 -25.60
N TRP A 522 -12.95 33.35 -24.97
CA TRP A 522 -14.17 32.55 -25.06
C TRP A 522 -15.29 33.36 -25.67
N THR A 523 -16.03 32.77 -26.61
CA THR A 523 -17.25 33.35 -27.15
C THR A 523 -18.47 32.79 -26.42
N LEU A 524 -19.32 33.67 -25.88
CA LEU A 524 -20.53 33.28 -25.17
C LEU A 524 -21.59 32.70 -26.13
N ALA A 525 -22.32 31.67 -25.68
CA ALA A 525 -23.35 31.00 -26.46
C ALA A 525 -24.42 31.97 -27.02
N GLY A 526 -24.97 31.66 -28.20
CA GLY A 526 -26.00 32.47 -28.87
C GLY A 526 -25.47 33.62 -29.74
N SER A 527 -26.39 34.50 -30.16
CA SER A 527 -26.10 35.72 -30.92
C SER A 527 -26.78 36.93 -30.27
N SER A 528 -26.43 38.15 -30.70
CA SER A 528 -27.08 39.38 -30.26
C SER A 528 -28.57 39.48 -30.63
N THR A 529 -29.03 38.59 -31.52
CA THR A 529 -30.41 38.56 -32.03
C THR A 529 -31.25 37.42 -31.44
N SER A 530 -30.63 36.35 -30.93
CA SER A 530 -31.31 35.17 -30.36
C SER A 530 -30.59 34.64 -29.13
N ALA A 531 -31.35 34.47 -28.02
CA ALA A 531 -30.86 33.77 -26.85
C ALA A 531 -30.74 32.27 -27.18
N VAL A 532 -29.68 31.62 -26.72
CA VAL A 532 -29.46 30.19 -26.91
C VAL A 532 -29.00 29.60 -25.59
N GLY A 533 -29.69 28.55 -25.13
CA GLY A 533 -29.31 27.83 -23.92
C GLY A 533 -29.34 28.70 -22.67
N ALA A 534 -28.19 28.81 -22.01
CA ALA A 534 -28.01 29.50 -20.74
C ALA A 534 -27.53 30.96 -20.86
N ILE A 535 -27.51 31.55 -22.05
CA ILE A 535 -27.04 32.92 -22.27
C ILE A 535 -28.16 33.82 -22.80
N SER A 536 -28.27 35.01 -22.23
CA SER A 536 -29.19 36.05 -22.69
C SER A 536 -28.77 36.60 -24.06
N LYS A 537 -29.74 36.86 -24.94
CA LYS A 537 -29.52 37.53 -26.24
C LYS A 537 -28.76 38.84 -26.15
N THR A 538 -28.80 39.52 -24.99
CA THR A 538 -28.11 40.79 -24.78
C THR A 538 -26.58 40.67 -24.77
N ILE A 539 -26.05 39.48 -24.44
CA ILE A 539 -24.60 39.21 -24.38
C ILE A 539 -24.19 38.05 -25.29
N GLY A 540 -25.14 37.40 -25.98
CA GLY A 540 -24.87 36.28 -26.86
C GLY A 540 -23.89 36.66 -27.98
N GLY A 541 -22.88 35.82 -28.22
CA GLY A 541 -21.85 36.05 -29.23
C GLY A 541 -20.78 37.07 -28.83
N THR A 542 -20.85 37.69 -27.66
CA THR A 542 -19.75 38.52 -27.14
C THR A 542 -18.58 37.67 -26.66
N THR A 543 -17.39 38.27 -26.56
CA THR A 543 -16.17 37.59 -26.12
C THR A 543 -15.80 37.97 -24.69
N VAL A 544 -15.30 36.99 -23.94
CA VAL A 544 -14.67 37.15 -22.63
C VAL A 544 -13.19 36.79 -22.79
N THR A 545 -12.30 37.58 -22.21
CA THR A 545 -10.85 37.39 -22.35
C THR A 545 -10.14 37.37 -21.01
N THR A 546 -9.01 36.67 -20.95
CA THR A 546 -8.06 36.68 -19.83
C THR A 546 -6.64 36.84 -20.32
N SER A 547 -5.77 37.37 -19.47
CA SER A 547 -4.34 37.51 -19.72
C SER A 547 -3.57 37.31 -18.41
N THR A 548 -2.60 36.39 -18.42
CA THR A 548 -1.69 36.12 -17.30
C THR A 548 -0.26 36.22 -17.81
N VAL A 549 0.54 37.10 -17.19
CA VAL A 549 1.96 37.25 -17.47
C VAL A 549 2.74 36.20 -16.67
N VAL A 550 3.55 35.40 -17.35
CA VAL A 550 4.37 34.34 -16.78
C VAL A 550 5.82 34.79 -16.70
N THR A 551 6.37 34.81 -15.48
CA THR A 551 7.77 35.15 -15.21
C THR A 551 8.59 33.88 -14.92
N ASN A 552 9.88 33.92 -15.25
CA ASN A 552 10.83 32.86 -14.92
C ASN A 552 11.99 33.43 -14.09
N PRO A 553 11.77 33.67 -12.78
CA PRO A 553 12.78 34.29 -11.93
C PRO A 553 14.09 33.48 -11.85
N GLY A 554 14.05 32.18 -12.16
CA GLY A 554 15.26 31.34 -12.20
C GLY A 554 16.21 31.68 -13.36
N VAL A 555 15.68 32.06 -14.53
CA VAL A 555 16.50 32.48 -15.68
C VAL A 555 17.07 33.87 -15.45
N ASP A 556 16.27 34.78 -14.88
CA ASP A 556 16.72 36.12 -14.52
C ASP A 556 17.88 36.04 -13.51
N ALA A 557 17.71 35.26 -12.43
CA ALA A 557 18.76 35.03 -11.43
C ALA A 557 20.02 34.35 -12.02
N ALA A 558 19.86 33.42 -12.96
CA ALA A 558 21.00 32.80 -13.65
C ALA A 558 21.76 33.79 -14.54
N THR A 559 21.05 34.72 -15.18
CA THR A 559 21.65 35.78 -16.00
C THR A 559 22.42 36.77 -15.13
N ASP A 560 21.84 37.21 -14.02
CA ASP A 560 22.51 38.09 -13.05
C ASP A 560 23.76 37.42 -12.48
N ALA A 561 23.68 36.15 -12.08
CA ALA A 561 24.84 35.40 -11.60
C ALA A 561 25.96 35.25 -12.66
N ALA A 562 25.60 35.10 -13.94
CA ALA A 562 26.57 35.03 -15.04
C ALA A 562 27.26 36.39 -15.29
N ASN A 563 26.52 37.49 -15.18
CA ASN A 563 27.07 38.84 -15.30
C ASN A 563 28.05 39.13 -14.14
N GLU A 564 27.65 38.85 -12.90
CA GLU A 564 28.51 39.02 -11.73
C GLU A 564 29.79 38.16 -11.83
N ALA A 565 29.68 36.92 -12.32
CA ALA A 565 30.84 36.07 -12.57
C ALA A 565 31.78 36.64 -13.65
N THR A 566 31.22 37.31 -14.67
CA THR A 566 32.00 37.98 -15.73
C THR A 566 32.75 39.19 -15.18
N ASP A 567 32.09 40.01 -14.38
CA ASP A 567 32.69 41.17 -13.73
C ASP A 567 33.82 40.75 -12.78
N ALA A 568 33.62 39.68 -11.99
CA ALA A 568 34.66 39.11 -11.15
C ALA A 568 35.88 38.59 -11.95
N ALA A 569 35.66 37.97 -13.12
CA ALA A 569 36.75 37.49 -13.98
C ALA A 569 37.55 38.65 -14.61
N ASN A 570 36.87 39.73 -15.01
CA ASN A 570 37.52 40.95 -15.49
C ASN A 570 38.37 41.60 -14.39
N ALA A 571 37.83 41.74 -13.18
CA ALA A 571 38.56 42.27 -12.04
C ALA A 571 39.80 41.43 -11.68
N ALA A 572 39.72 40.10 -11.78
CA ALA A 572 40.86 39.21 -11.58
C ALA A 572 41.93 39.39 -12.69
N THR A 573 41.51 39.63 -13.93
CA THR A 573 42.42 39.89 -15.07
C THR A 573 43.13 41.23 -14.89
N ASP A 574 42.41 42.28 -14.50
CA ASP A 574 42.98 43.60 -14.22
C ASP A 574 43.99 43.54 -13.07
N ALA A 575 43.67 42.79 -12.00
CA ALA A 575 44.59 42.56 -10.89
C ALA A 575 45.85 41.78 -11.31
N ALA A 576 45.71 40.78 -12.20
CA ALA A 576 46.85 40.04 -12.73
C ALA A 576 47.74 40.90 -13.62
N LEU A 577 47.16 41.77 -14.47
CA LEU A 577 47.90 42.74 -15.28
C LEU A 577 48.64 43.75 -14.40
N ALA A 578 47.97 44.31 -13.39
CA ALA A 578 48.60 45.21 -12.43
C ALA A 578 49.76 44.55 -11.66
N ALA A 579 49.61 43.26 -11.30
CA ALA A 579 50.68 42.49 -10.68
C ALA A 579 51.85 42.23 -11.63
N ALA A 580 51.58 41.99 -12.92
CA ALA A 580 52.62 41.85 -13.94
C ALA A 580 53.39 43.15 -14.16
N ASP A 581 52.68 44.28 -14.31
CA ASP A 581 53.30 45.62 -14.42
C ASP A 581 54.18 45.94 -13.20
N ALA A 582 53.71 45.58 -11.99
CA ALA A 582 54.49 45.74 -10.77
C ALA A 582 55.74 44.84 -10.73
N ALA A 583 55.67 43.62 -11.25
CA ALA A 583 56.80 42.71 -11.35
C ALA A 583 57.84 43.18 -12.38
N ASP A 584 57.39 43.72 -13.52
CA ASP A 584 58.25 44.33 -14.54
C ASP A 584 58.95 45.57 -13.98
N ALA A 585 58.22 46.44 -13.27
CA ALA A 585 58.79 47.59 -12.58
C ALA A 585 59.83 47.19 -11.52
N ALA A 586 59.57 46.13 -10.75
CA ALA A 586 60.53 45.60 -9.78
C ALA A 586 61.80 45.03 -10.45
N THR A 587 61.65 44.38 -11.62
CA THR A 587 62.77 43.85 -12.41
C THR A 587 63.64 44.97 -12.96
N MET A 588 63.01 46.04 -13.48
CA MET A 588 63.73 47.24 -13.91
C MET A 588 64.50 47.87 -12.75
N ALA A 589 63.86 48.05 -11.59
CA ALA A 589 64.52 48.61 -10.41
C ALA A 589 65.70 47.76 -9.92
N ALA A 590 65.59 46.43 -9.99
CA ALA A 590 66.69 45.52 -9.65
C ALA A 590 67.86 45.63 -10.64
N GLN A 591 67.58 45.80 -11.94
CA GLN A 591 68.59 46.02 -12.96
C GLN A 591 69.33 47.34 -12.73
N ASP A 592 68.60 48.44 -12.49
CA ASP A 592 69.18 49.75 -12.18
C ASP A 592 70.10 49.70 -10.95
N ALA A 593 69.69 48.97 -9.91
CA ALA A 593 70.50 48.77 -8.71
C ALA A 593 71.78 47.96 -9.00
N SER A 594 71.69 46.90 -9.81
CA SER A 594 72.86 46.12 -10.25
C SER A 594 73.85 46.98 -11.05
N ASP A 595 73.36 47.80 -11.97
CA ASP A 595 74.17 48.69 -12.79
C ASP A 595 74.85 49.78 -11.93
N ALA A 596 74.14 50.31 -10.93
CA ALA A 596 74.72 51.24 -9.96
C ALA A 596 75.84 50.59 -9.13
N VAL A 597 75.68 49.33 -8.69
CA VAL A 597 76.73 48.57 -7.99
C VAL A 597 77.94 48.33 -8.90
N ALA A 598 77.72 47.98 -10.17
CA ALA A 598 78.79 47.81 -11.15
C ALA A 598 79.57 49.11 -11.36
N ALA A 599 78.88 50.25 -11.51
CA ALA A 599 79.49 51.58 -11.62
C ALA A 599 80.29 51.97 -10.36
N LEU A 600 79.76 51.67 -9.17
CA LEU A 600 80.46 51.88 -7.90
C LEU A 600 81.73 51.02 -7.82
N SER A 601 81.66 49.74 -8.18
CA SER A 601 82.81 48.82 -8.20
C SER A 601 83.94 49.31 -9.13
N ALA A 602 83.58 49.82 -10.31
CA ALA A 602 84.53 50.43 -11.23
C ALA A 602 85.20 51.69 -10.62
N SER A 603 84.43 52.52 -9.92
CA SER A 603 84.94 53.73 -9.25
C SER A 603 85.87 53.40 -8.08
N VAL A 604 85.49 52.43 -7.24
CA VAL A 604 86.32 51.92 -6.12
C VAL A 604 87.62 51.34 -6.65
N SER A 605 87.58 50.58 -7.74
CA SER A 605 88.78 50.02 -8.39
C SER A 605 89.75 51.13 -8.85
N LYS A 606 89.25 52.23 -9.43
CA LYS A 606 90.06 53.40 -9.79
C LYS A 606 90.68 54.08 -8.57
N LEU A 607 89.92 54.24 -7.49
CA LEU A 607 90.41 54.83 -6.24
C LEU A 607 91.54 54.00 -5.62
N ILE A 608 91.37 52.67 -5.56
CA ILE A 608 92.39 51.75 -5.06
C ILE A 608 93.67 51.84 -5.91
N ALA A 609 93.54 51.89 -7.24
CA ALA A 609 94.69 52.07 -8.12
C ALA A 609 95.43 53.40 -7.88
N SER A 610 94.68 54.50 -7.71
CA SER A 610 95.24 55.82 -7.39
C SER A 610 95.94 55.83 -6.02
N LEU A 611 95.32 55.26 -4.99
CA LEU A 611 95.92 55.14 -3.65
C LEU A 611 97.21 54.32 -3.70
N LYS A 612 97.22 53.20 -4.43
CA LYS A 612 98.43 52.38 -4.62
C LYS A 612 99.56 53.17 -5.30
N ALA A 613 99.23 54.00 -6.28
CA ALA A 613 100.20 54.87 -6.94
C ALA A 613 100.75 55.95 -5.97
N GLN A 614 99.89 56.57 -5.16
CA GLN A 614 100.30 57.54 -4.14
C GLN A 614 101.22 56.91 -3.09
N ILE A 615 100.86 55.73 -2.56
CA ILE A 615 101.69 54.99 -1.60
C ILE A 615 103.07 54.68 -2.21
N THR A 616 103.12 54.28 -3.47
CA THR A 616 104.37 54.03 -4.19
C THR A 616 105.21 55.31 -4.29
N SER A 617 104.59 56.43 -4.65
CA SER A 617 105.27 57.74 -4.73
C SER A 617 105.81 58.19 -3.37
N LEU A 618 105.01 58.06 -2.30
CA LEU A 618 105.42 58.40 -0.94
C LEU A 618 106.57 57.51 -0.46
N THR A 619 106.52 56.21 -0.76
CA THR A 619 107.60 55.26 -0.46
C THR A 619 108.91 55.71 -1.14
N ASN A 620 108.85 56.09 -2.42
CA ASN A 620 110.00 56.61 -3.14
C ASN A 620 110.55 57.92 -2.55
N LEU A 621 109.68 58.80 -2.06
CA LEU A 621 110.08 60.04 -1.39
C LEU A 621 110.80 59.74 -0.07
N VAL A 622 110.26 58.83 0.75
CA VAL A 622 110.90 58.40 2.01
C VAL A 622 112.29 57.80 1.74
N ILE A 623 112.42 56.96 0.72
CA ILE A 623 113.72 56.40 0.30
C ILE A 623 114.71 57.51 -0.07
N LYS A 624 114.25 58.60 -0.71
CA LYS A 624 115.11 59.75 -1.03
C LYS A 624 115.55 60.54 0.20
N ILE A 625 114.72 60.64 1.23
CA ILE A 625 115.03 61.38 2.47
C ILE A 625 115.97 60.57 3.39
N GLN A 626 115.91 59.24 3.33
CA GLN A 626 116.78 58.34 4.10
C GLN A 626 118.23 58.25 3.58
N LYS A 627 118.50 58.76 2.39
CA LYS A 627 119.83 58.84 1.77
C LYS A 627 120.36 60.26 1.88
#